data_AF-A0A1F0N8A8-F1
#
_entry.id   AF-A0A1F0N8A8-F1
#
_cell.length_a   1.000
_cell.length_b   1.000
_cell.length_c   1.000
_cell.angle_alpha   90.00
_cell.angle_beta   90.00
_cell.angle_gamma   90.00
#
_symmetry.space_group_name_H-M   'P 1'
#
loop_
_entity.id
_entity.type
_entity.pdbx_description
1 polymer ?
#
loop_
_entity_poly.entity_id
_entity_poly.type
_entity_poly.pdbx_seq_one_letter_code
_entity_poly.pdbx_strand_id
1 'polypeptide(L)'
;MRINKICLEEQFNYDDISESELKIIFEKRLEEAIEKSVFKPPFCIPYSRSNFKEDIILNDEVVHDKYFTFKRYSESELVEYALKHRNNIQLHINSMSNLWLDEYPAPNESGRIFMVSDNGRHRSLVFKCLGLKYIEANIRYLNKKKSSWRYWFDKPNSFMIMLLKWLIFNKRIEVEYLDSQTYLITDSLNLIPWILPNSEIFKASAIRKDMLKRLNSVEKSFGKQDFDDGFIRKSFLLWYIDVLRVNFIIYLKKL
;
A
#
# COMPACT_ATOMS: atom_id res chain seq x y z
N MET A 1 20.71 12.34 7.95
CA MET A 1 21.44 11.41 8.84
C MET A 1 21.69 10.17 8.02
N ARG A 2 22.93 9.71 7.87
CA ARG A 2 23.24 8.52 7.06
C ARG A 2 23.44 7.32 7.95
N ILE A 3 22.97 6.16 7.51
CA ILE A 3 23.34 4.92 8.18
C ILE A 3 24.83 4.69 7.92
N ASN A 4 25.63 4.60 8.98
CA ASN A 4 27.06 4.37 8.83
C ASN A 4 27.36 2.86 8.83
N LYS A 5 28.57 2.51 8.41
CA LYS A 5 29.04 1.13 8.31
C LYS A 5 28.85 0.34 9.61
N ILE A 6 29.16 0.95 10.76
CA ILE A 6 29.06 0.34 12.10
C ILE A 6 27.60 -0.05 12.40
N CYS A 7 26.64 0.84 12.16
CA CYS A 7 25.22 0.58 12.42
C CYS A 7 24.65 -0.53 11.51
N LEU A 8 25.21 -0.72 10.31
CA LEU A 8 24.84 -1.86 9.45
C LEU A 8 25.52 -3.16 9.88
N GLU A 9 26.80 -3.12 10.27
CA GLU A 9 27.52 -4.26 10.82
C GLU A 9 26.78 -4.85 12.03
N GLU A 10 26.27 -4.00 12.92
CA GLU A 10 25.46 -4.44 14.07
C GLU A 10 24.15 -5.16 13.67
N GLN A 11 23.64 -4.92 12.46
CA GLN A 11 22.44 -5.59 11.93
C GLN A 11 22.77 -6.87 11.17
N PHE A 12 24.03 -7.03 10.72
CA PHE A 12 24.52 -8.22 10.03
C PHE A 12 25.25 -9.13 11.00
N ASN A 13 24.51 -10.02 11.65
CA ASN A 13 25.09 -11.08 12.47
C ASN A 13 24.57 -12.45 12.00
N TYR A 14 25.43 -13.18 11.30
CA TYR A 14 25.13 -14.51 10.74
C TYR A 14 26.21 -15.54 11.10
N ASP A 15 27.16 -15.19 11.97
CA ASP A 15 28.42 -15.93 12.15
C ASP A 15 28.21 -17.35 12.71
N ASP A 16 27.06 -17.60 13.35
CA ASP A 16 26.71 -18.89 13.97
C ASP A 16 25.65 -19.69 13.19
N ILE A 17 25.29 -19.28 11.96
CA ILE A 17 24.18 -19.90 11.20
C ILE A 17 24.71 -20.51 9.90
N SER A 18 24.35 -21.77 9.62
CA SER A 18 24.74 -22.41 8.37
C SER A 18 24.10 -21.73 7.15
N GLU A 19 24.75 -21.79 5.99
CA GLU A 19 24.21 -21.16 4.77
C GLU A 19 22.84 -21.73 4.37
N SER A 20 22.62 -23.03 4.59
CA SER A 20 21.32 -23.69 4.39
C SER A 20 20.23 -23.14 5.32
N GLU A 21 20.54 -22.89 6.58
CA GLU A 21 19.60 -22.29 7.53
C GLU A 21 19.32 -20.83 7.20
N LEU A 22 20.35 -20.06 6.82
CA LEU A 22 20.19 -18.69 6.35
C LEU A 22 19.28 -18.62 5.13
N LYS A 23 19.41 -19.55 4.19
CA LYS A 23 18.55 -19.62 3.01
C LYS A 23 17.08 -19.74 3.42
N ILE A 24 16.76 -20.67 4.33
CA ILE A 24 15.39 -20.87 4.83
C ILE A 24 14.88 -19.60 5.53
N ILE A 25 15.71 -18.95 6.35
CA ILE A 25 15.35 -17.70 7.04
C ILE A 25 15.04 -16.59 6.02
N PHE A 26 15.87 -16.47 4.98
CA PHE A 26 15.73 -15.43 3.95
C PHE A 26 14.48 -15.68 3.09
N GLU A 27 14.23 -16.93 2.70
CA GLU A 27 13.00 -17.34 2.00
C GLU A 27 11.76 -16.99 2.82
N LYS A 28 11.75 -17.34 4.11
CA LYS A 28 10.61 -17.03 4.99
C LYS A 28 10.36 -15.52 5.11
N ARG A 29 11.41 -14.72 5.28
CA ARG A 29 11.28 -13.25 5.36
C ARG A 29 10.77 -12.65 4.04
N LEU A 30 11.21 -13.19 2.91
CA LEU A 30 10.73 -12.79 1.60
C LEU A 30 9.25 -13.13 1.42
N GLU A 31 8.87 -14.36 1.75
CA GLU A 31 7.48 -14.83 1.73
C GLU A 31 6.60 -13.92 2.60
N GLU A 32 6.98 -13.67 3.86
CA GLU A 32 6.25 -12.77 4.76
C GLU A 32 6.08 -11.35 4.18
N ALA A 33 7.12 -10.81 3.51
CA ALA A 33 7.05 -9.50 2.88
C ALA A 33 6.09 -9.47 1.67
N ILE A 34 6.05 -10.55 0.89
CA ILE A 34 5.12 -10.71 -0.24
C ILE A 34 3.70 -10.91 0.27
N GLU A 35 3.51 -11.71 1.32
CA GLU A 35 2.22 -11.98 1.94
C GLU A 35 1.56 -10.73 2.51
N LYS A 36 2.36 -9.84 3.12
CA LYS A 36 1.95 -8.52 3.64
C LYS A 36 1.87 -7.43 2.56
N SER A 37 1.97 -7.80 1.28
CA SER A 37 1.75 -6.84 0.19
C SER A 37 0.31 -6.36 0.16
N VAL A 38 0.14 -5.08 -0.14
CA VAL A 38 -1.19 -4.45 -0.29
C VAL A 38 -1.34 -3.87 -1.68
N PHE A 39 -2.59 -3.69 -2.10
CA PHE A 39 -2.86 -3.06 -3.37
C PHE A 39 -2.41 -1.61 -3.30
N LYS A 40 -1.38 -1.24 -4.08
CA LYS A 40 -1.06 0.17 -4.26
C LYS A 40 -2.30 0.85 -4.83
N PRO A 41 -2.80 1.95 -4.24
CA PRO A 41 -3.94 2.66 -4.80
C PRO A 41 -3.50 3.27 -6.14
N PRO A 42 -3.95 2.76 -7.31
CA PRO A 42 -3.50 3.30 -8.59
C PRO A 42 -4.08 4.71 -8.82
N PHE A 43 -5.21 4.97 -8.17
CA PHE A 43 -6.04 6.14 -8.37
C PHE A 43 -6.16 7.01 -7.13
N CYS A 44 -5.64 6.58 -5.96
CA CYS A 44 -5.60 7.41 -4.75
C CYS A 44 -4.17 7.91 -4.52
N ILE A 45 -3.90 9.14 -4.96
CA ILE A 45 -2.58 9.77 -4.79
C ILE A 45 -2.70 10.80 -3.68
N PRO A 46 -1.79 10.82 -2.69
CA PRO A 46 -1.79 11.87 -1.68
C PRO A 46 -1.74 13.26 -2.33
N TYR A 47 -2.61 14.17 -1.89
CA TYR A 47 -2.81 15.46 -2.55
C TYR A 47 -1.56 16.36 -2.52
N SER A 48 -0.84 16.35 -1.40
CA SER A 48 0.33 17.18 -1.18
C SER A 48 1.51 16.34 -0.73
N ARG A 49 2.55 16.31 -1.57
CA ARG A 49 3.83 15.66 -1.27
C ARG A 49 4.93 16.70 -1.14
N SER A 50 5.89 16.45 -0.27
CA SER A 50 7.10 17.26 -0.16
C SER A 50 8.10 16.93 -1.27
N ASN A 51 9.21 17.67 -1.32
CA ASN A 51 10.39 17.20 -2.02
C ASN A 51 10.97 15.95 -1.33
N PHE A 52 11.76 15.17 -2.07
CA PHE A 52 12.49 14.06 -1.49
C PHE A 52 13.50 14.55 -0.46
N LYS A 53 13.66 13.75 0.60
CA LYS A 53 14.65 13.95 1.64
C LYS A 53 15.25 12.59 2.02
N GLU A 54 16.58 12.52 2.13
CA GLU A 54 17.26 11.36 2.70
C GLU A 54 16.87 11.20 4.17
N ASP A 55 16.43 10.00 4.54
CA ASP A 55 16.06 9.67 5.91
C ASP A 55 16.32 8.19 6.25
N ILE A 56 16.35 7.90 7.55
CA ILE A 56 16.45 6.53 8.07
C ILE A 56 15.09 6.12 8.63
N ILE A 57 14.58 4.98 8.16
CA ILE A 57 13.28 4.44 8.56
C ILE A 57 13.38 2.98 8.99
N LEU A 58 12.32 2.49 9.62
CA LEU A 58 12.18 1.07 9.88
C LEU A 58 11.87 0.36 8.57
N ASN A 59 12.58 -0.73 8.29
CA ASN A 59 12.29 -1.55 7.12
C ASN A 59 10.87 -2.13 7.17
N ASP A 60 10.33 -2.36 8.37
CA ASP A 60 8.95 -2.83 8.58
C ASP A 60 7.87 -1.80 8.25
N GLU A 61 8.22 -0.51 8.15
CA GLU A 61 7.31 0.49 7.60
C GLU A 61 7.21 0.40 6.06
N VAL A 62 8.10 -0.34 5.39
CA VAL A 62 8.08 -0.53 3.93
C VAL A 62 7.14 -1.67 3.54
N VAL A 63 6.16 -1.34 2.69
CA VAL A 63 5.15 -2.27 2.17
C VAL A 63 5.26 -2.38 0.65
N HIS A 64 5.02 -3.58 0.14
CA HIS A 64 5.13 -3.88 -1.28
C HIS A 64 3.78 -3.83 -1.99
N ASP A 65 3.81 -3.42 -3.26
CA ASP A 65 2.66 -3.44 -4.14
C ASP A 65 2.33 -4.88 -4.53
N LYS A 66 1.09 -5.30 -4.29
CA LYS A 66 0.57 -6.64 -4.61
C LYS A 66 0.57 -6.97 -6.10
N TYR A 67 0.62 -5.96 -6.98
CA TYR A 67 0.76 -6.17 -8.43
C TYR A 67 2.22 -6.19 -8.90
N PHE A 68 3.18 -6.11 -7.99
CA PHE A 68 4.57 -6.26 -8.34
C PHE A 68 4.81 -7.62 -9.00
N THR A 69 5.42 -7.58 -10.17
CA THR A 69 5.82 -8.77 -10.92
C THR A 69 7.34 -8.84 -10.94
N PHE A 70 7.86 -10.02 -10.64
CA PHE A 70 9.26 -10.42 -10.69
C PHE A 70 9.75 -10.52 -12.14
N LYS A 71 9.72 -9.40 -12.88
CA LYS A 71 10.02 -9.37 -14.33
C LYS A 71 11.50 -9.59 -14.66
N ARG A 72 12.39 -9.34 -13.69
CA ARG A 72 13.85 -9.36 -13.89
C ARG A 72 14.56 -10.38 -13.03
N TYR A 73 14.09 -10.57 -11.80
CA TYR A 73 14.63 -11.54 -10.86
C TYR A 73 13.47 -12.28 -10.23
N SER A 74 13.54 -13.61 -10.16
CA SER A 74 12.63 -14.46 -9.40
C SER A 74 12.86 -14.30 -7.88
N GLU A 75 11.93 -14.81 -7.09
CA GLU A 75 12.08 -14.87 -5.63
C GLU A 75 13.35 -15.62 -5.21
N SER A 76 13.63 -16.77 -5.84
CA SER A 76 14.84 -17.55 -5.57
C SER A 76 16.12 -16.78 -5.92
N GLU A 77 16.14 -16.05 -7.04
CA GLU A 77 17.28 -15.22 -7.43
C GLU A 77 17.53 -14.09 -6.43
N LEU A 78 16.48 -13.53 -5.81
CA LEU A 78 16.64 -12.54 -4.74
C LEU A 78 17.23 -13.13 -3.47
N VAL A 79 16.80 -14.33 -3.08
CA VAL A 79 17.34 -15.05 -1.93
C VAL A 79 18.81 -15.39 -2.16
N GLU A 80 19.16 -15.95 -3.32
CA GLU A 80 20.54 -16.26 -3.69
C GLU A 80 21.42 -15.03 -3.72
N TYR A 81 20.91 -13.92 -4.27
CA TYR A 81 21.61 -12.64 -4.25
C TYR A 81 21.87 -12.15 -2.82
N ALA A 82 20.85 -12.20 -1.95
CA ALA A 82 20.97 -11.82 -0.55
C ALA A 82 22.00 -12.70 0.18
N LEU A 83 21.96 -14.02 -0.01
CA LEU A 83 22.92 -14.96 0.58
C LEU A 83 24.35 -14.67 0.13
N LYS A 84 24.58 -14.55 -1.18
CA LYS A 84 25.91 -14.33 -1.75
C LYS A 84 26.53 -13.02 -1.29
N HIS A 85 25.71 -11.99 -1.08
CA HIS A 85 26.16 -10.64 -0.76
C HIS A 85 25.91 -10.23 0.70
N ARG A 86 25.51 -11.15 1.58
CA ARG A 86 25.14 -10.87 2.98
C ARG A 86 26.18 -10.05 3.75
N ASN A 87 27.47 -10.32 3.55
CA ASN A 87 28.57 -9.63 4.24
C ASN A 87 29.11 -8.40 3.48
N ASN A 88 28.53 -8.05 2.33
CA ASN A 88 28.97 -6.90 1.54
C ASN A 88 28.24 -5.61 1.99
N ILE A 89 28.62 -5.09 3.15
CA ILE A 89 27.99 -3.91 3.76
C ILE A 89 28.03 -2.70 2.83
N GLN A 90 29.16 -2.46 2.14
CA GLN A 90 29.29 -1.31 1.24
C GLN A 90 28.31 -1.38 0.07
N LEU A 91 28.07 -2.57 -0.48
CA LEU A 91 27.07 -2.78 -1.53
C LEU A 91 25.66 -2.44 -1.04
N HIS A 92 25.32 -2.82 0.20
CA HIS A 92 24.00 -2.56 0.77
C HIS A 92 23.79 -1.08 1.07
N ILE A 93 24.81 -0.38 1.60
CA ILE A 93 24.80 1.10 1.77
C ILE A 93 24.54 1.79 0.43
N ASN A 94 25.30 1.42 -0.60
CA ASN A 94 25.14 2.02 -1.94
C ASN A 94 23.78 1.69 -2.57
N SER A 95 23.19 0.55 -2.20
CA SER A 95 21.87 0.15 -2.67
C SER A 95 20.75 0.96 -2.01
N MET A 96 20.92 1.33 -0.74
CA MET A 96 19.98 2.17 0.04
C MET A 96 19.92 3.61 -0.49
N SER A 97 21.06 4.21 -0.85
CA SER A 97 21.10 5.59 -1.37
C SER A 97 20.30 5.79 -2.65
N ASN A 98 20.01 4.70 -3.37
CA ASN A 98 19.22 4.68 -4.60
C ASN A 98 17.80 4.14 -4.39
N LEU A 99 17.32 4.02 -3.14
CA LEU A 99 15.97 3.59 -2.81
C LEU A 99 15.08 4.82 -2.66
N TRP A 100 13.97 4.87 -3.42
CA TRP A 100 13.04 5.99 -3.43
C TRP A 100 11.68 5.52 -2.92
N LEU A 101 11.17 6.19 -1.90
CA LEU A 101 9.95 5.82 -1.22
C LEU A 101 8.95 6.99 -1.20
N ASP A 102 7.67 6.67 -1.37
CA ASP A 102 6.56 7.58 -1.12
C ASP A 102 5.92 7.21 0.22
N GLU A 103 5.67 8.21 1.07
CA GLU A 103 4.87 8.04 2.28
C GLU A 103 3.38 7.93 1.95
N TYR A 104 2.72 7.02 2.67
CA TYR A 104 1.27 6.87 2.73
C TYR A 104 0.86 6.75 4.21
N PRO A 105 -0.35 7.15 4.61
CA PRO A 105 -0.81 6.96 5.96
C PRO A 105 -1.07 5.47 6.19
N ALA A 106 -0.72 4.99 7.37
CA ALA A 106 -1.13 3.65 7.75
C ALA A 106 -2.66 3.59 7.90
N PRO A 107 -3.30 2.47 7.50
CA PRO A 107 -4.67 2.17 7.90
C PRO A 107 -4.76 2.04 9.43
N ASN A 108 -5.71 2.74 10.05
CA ASN A 108 -5.85 2.98 11.50
C ASN A 108 -4.81 3.96 12.08
N GLU A 109 -5.30 4.94 12.85
CA GLU A 109 -4.59 6.18 13.17
C GLU A 109 -3.27 5.99 13.95
N SER A 110 -2.33 6.92 13.69
CA SER A 110 -0.96 7.12 14.24
C SER A 110 0.24 6.49 13.50
N GLY A 111 0.03 5.76 12.40
CA GLY A 111 1.12 5.17 11.62
C GLY A 111 1.43 5.86 10.29
N ARG A 112 2.62 5.58 9.77
CA ARG A 112 3.05 5.86 8.40
C ARG A 112 3.51 4.56 7.76
N ILE A 113 3.35 4.46 6.46
CA ILE A 113 3.93 3.38 5.67
C ILE A 113 4.61 3.96 4.45
N PHE A 114 5.58 3.22 3.93
CA PHE A 114 6.35 3.61 2.77
C PHE A 114 6.18 2.58 1.68
N MET A 115 5.99 3.06 0.46
CA MET A 115 6.01 2.19 -0.72
C MET A 115 7.10 2.66 -1.66
N VAL A 116 7.73 1.70 -2.35
CA VAL A 116 8.72 2.01 -3.38
C VAL A 116 8.06 2.83 -4.50
N SER A 117 8.52 4.08 -4.65
CA SER A 117 7.96 5.07 -5.57
C SER A 117 8.45 4.85 -7.00
N ASP A 118 9.74 4.61 -7.14
CA ASP A 118 10.45 4.31 -8.38
C ASP A 118 11.50 3.24 -8.12
N ASN A 119 11.86 2.47 -9.16
CA ASN A 119 13.01 1.58 -9.24
C ASN A 119 13.64 1.19 -7.91
N GLY A 120 13.45 -0.04 -7.44
CA GLY A 120 13.98 -0.44 -6.12
C GLY A 120 13.27 -1.59 -5.46
N ARG A 121 12.18 -2.08 -6.04
CA ARG A 121 11.34 -3.15 -5.45
C ARG A 121 12.13 -4.41 -5.12
N HIS A 122 12.92 -4.92 -6.07
CA HIS A 122 13.81 -6.07 -5.81
C HIS A 122 14.82 -5.78 -4.69
N ARG A 123 15.41 -4.57 -4.66
CA ARG A 123 16.37 -4.18 -3.62
C ARG A 123 15.74 -4.10 -2.23
N SER A 124 14.56 -3.51 -2.12
CA SER A 124 13.80 -3.50 -0.85
C SER A 124 13.47 -4.91 -0.37
N LEU A 125 13.19 -5.85 -1.28
CA LEU A 125 12.96 -7.26 -0.92
C LEU A 125 14.26 -7.95 -0.49
N VAL A 126 15.40 -7.64 -1.10
CA VAL A 126 16.72 -8.10 -0.61
C VAL A 126 16.97 -7.60 0.81
N PHE A 127 16.63 -6.35 1.13
CA PHE A 127 16.73 -5.83 2.50
C PHE A 127 15.83 -6.59 3.49
N LYS A 128 14.66 -7.06 3.04
CA LYS A 128 13.80 -7.95 3.83
C LYS A 128 14.43 -9.32 4.05
N CYS A 129 15.01 -9.95 3.02
CA CYS A 129 15.75 -11.22 3.17
C CYS A 129 16.84 -11.09 4.24
N LEU A 130 17.68 -10.05 4.13
CA LEU A 130 18.76 -9.77 5.06
C LEU A 130 18.27 -9.50 6.50
N GLY A 131 17.00 -9.11 6.67
CA GLY A 131 16.43 -8.77 7.98
C GLY A 131 16.95 -7.45 8.54
N LEU A 132 17.25 -6.50 7.65
CA LEU A 132 17.66 -5.17 8.05
C LEU A 132 16.54 -4.50 8.84
N LYS A 133 16.85 -4.01 10.03
CA LYS A 133 15.90 -3.30 10.89
C LYS A 133 15.69 -1.87 10.41
N TYR A 134 16.78 -1.21 10.06
CA TYR A 134 16.80 0.17 9.57
C TYR A 134 17.36 0.23 8.16
N ILE A 135 16.76 1.07 7.33
CA ILE A 135 17.25 1.36 5.98
C ILE A 135 17.30 2.87 5.78
N GLU A 136 18.25 3.30 4.96
CA GLU A 136 18.29 4.66 4.44
C GLU A 136 17.55 4.72 3.09
N ALA A 137 16.79 5.78 2.86
CA ALA A 137 16.07 5.99 1.61
C ALA A 137 15.84 7.48 1.32
N ASN A 138 15.60 7.79 0.04
CA ASN A 138 15.07 9.07 -0.38
C ASN A 138 13.54 9.06 -0.27
N ILE A 139 13.00 9.79 0.69
CA ILE A 139 11.59 9.73 1.06
C ILE A 139 10.84 10.98 0.63
N ARG A 140 9.71 10.77 -0.03
CA ARG A 140 8.73 11.82 -0.34
C ARG A 140 7.62 11.78 0.71
N TYR A 141 7.71 12.67 1.67
CA TYR A 141 6.76 12.77 2.78
C TYR A 141 5.44 13.43 2.35
N LEU A 142 4.38 13.13 3.10
CA LEU A 142 3.11 13.84 3.02
C LEU A 142 3.24 15.20 3.71
N ASN A 143 2.78 16.26 3.06
CA ASN A 143 2.66 17.54 3.77
C ASN A 143 1.54 17.40 4.80
N LYS A 144 1.89 17.52 6.09
CA LYS A 144 1.09 17.27 7.31
C LYS A 144 -0.30 17.92 7.40
N LYS A 145 -0.79 18.63 6.38
CA LYS A 145 -1.98 19.47 6.51
C LYS A 145 -3.31 18.83 6.15
N LYS A 146 -3.40 17.74 5.39
CA LYS A 146 -4.68 17.01 5.25
C LYS A 146 -4.47 15.55 4.85
N SER A 147 -5.19 14.63 5.49
CA SER A 147 -5.40 13.25 5.03
C SER A 147 -6.26 13.22 3.76
N SER A 148 -5.86 14.00 2.77
CA SER A 148 -6.59 14.20 1.53
C SER A 148 -5.88 13.51 0.36
N TRP A 149 -6.70 12.88 -0.48
CA TRP A 149 -6.31 11.99 -1.55
C TRP A 149 -6.99 12.43 -2.82
N ARG A 150 -6.24 12.56 -3.91
CA ARG A 150 -6.85 12.67 -5.23
C ARG A 150 -7.30 11.28 -5.65
N TYR A 151 -8.59 11.13 -5.90
CA TYR A 151 -9.20 9.97 -6.51
C TYR A 151 -9.60 10.29 -7.94
N TRP A 152 -8.94 9.67 -8.91
CA TRP A 152 -9.15 9.92 -10.33
C TRP A 152 -10.07 8.86 -10.96
N PHE A 153 -10.92 9.32 -11.87
CA PHE A 153 -11.79 8.50 -12.70
C PHE A 153 -11.46 8.68 -14.18
N ASP A 154 -11.11 7.59 -14.87
CA ASP A 154 -11.02 7.60 -16.34
C ASP A 154 -12.37 7.99 -16.95
N LYS A 155 -13.44 7.34 -16.48
CA LYS A 155 -14.83 7.65 -16.84
C LYS A 155 -15.69 7.57 -15.59
N PRO A 156 -16.25 8.71 -15.12
CA PRO A 156 -17.19 8.70 -14.02
C PRO A 156 -18.36 7.76 -14.33
N ASN A 157 -18.53 6.71 -13.53
CA ASN A 157 -19.66 5.79 -13.67
C ASN A 157 -20.62 5.96 -12.49
N SER A 158 -21.91 5.74 -12.76
CA SER A 158 -22.97 5.99 -11.78
C SER A 158 -22.80 5.18 -10.50
N PHE A 159 -22.30 3.95 -10.59
CA PHE A 159 -22.06 3.10 -9.43
C PHE A 159 -20.99 3.65 -8.49
N MET A 160 -19.88 4.13 -9.04
CA MET A 160 -18.82 4.75 -8.25
C MET A 160 -19.26 6.06 -7.62
N ILE A 161 -20.04 6.87 -8.34
CA ILE A 161 -20.65 8.09 -7.77
C ILE A 161 -21.59 7.72 -6.62
N MET A 162 -22.40 6.66 -6.76
CA MET A 162 -23.26 6.17 -5.68
C MET A 162 -22.45 5.64 -4.48
N LEU A 163 -21.29 5.01 -4.71
CA LEU A 163 -20.38 4.61 -3.64
C LEU A 163 -19.85 5.82 -2.86
N LEU A 164 -19.34 6.83 -3.55
CA LEU A 164 -18.84 8.06 -2.91
C LEU A 164 -19.96 8.76 -2.13
N LYS A 165 -21.14 8.92 -2.72
CA LYS A 165 -22.31 9.49 -2.02
C LYS A 165 -22.69 8.70 -0.77
N TRP A 166 -22.61 7.37 -0.83
CA TRP A 166 -22.89 6.52 0.32
C TRP A 166 -21.84 6.68 1.43
N LEU A 167 -20.55 6.76 1.09
CA LEU A 167 -19.49 7.03 2.06
C LEU A 167 -19.63 8.42 2.70
N ILE A 168 -20.00 9.44 1.92
CA ILE A 168 -20.30 10.80 2.40
C ILE A 168 -21.52 10.80 3.34
N PHE A 169 -22.61 10.16 2.93
CA PHE A 169 -23.85 10.07 3.73
C PHE A 169 -23.59 9.44 5.11
N ASN A 170 -22.71 8.43 5.16
CA ASN A 170 -22.31 7.79 6.40
C ASN A 170 -21.16 8.50 7.13
N LYS A 171 -20.82 9.73 6.73
CA LYS A 171 -19.76 10.57 7.33
C LYS A 171 -18.41 9.86 7.42
N ARG A 172 -18.09 9.00 6.46
CA ARG A 172 -16.80 8.30 6.39
C ARG A 172 -15.74 9.09 5.64
N ILE A 173 -16.17 9.94 4.72
CA ILE A 173 -15.29 10.84 3.96
C ILE A 173 -15.94 12.19 3.74
N GLU A 174 -15.10 13.18 3.48
CA GLU A 174 -15.47 14.42 2.83
C GLU A 174 -14.93 14.43 1.39
N VAL A 175 -15.69 15.02 0.46
CA VAL A 175 -15.30 15.06 -0.95
C VAL A 175 -15.41 16.49 -1.49
N GLU A 176 -14.32 16.98 -2.07
CA GLU A 176 -14.26 18.20 -2.86
C GLU A 176 -14.03 17.82 -4.34
N TYR A 177 -14.79 18.42 -5.25
CA TYR A 177 -14.68 18.16 -6.68
C TYR A 177 -13.63 19.12 -7.27
N LEU A 178 -12.48 18.59 -7.69
CA LEU A 178 -11.43 19.42 -8.29
C LEU A 178 -11.70 19.67 -9.76
N ASP A 179 -12.14 18.63 -10.48
CA ASP A 179 -12.54 18.68 -11.88
C ASP A 179 -13.54 17.55 -12.19
N SER A 180 -13.86 17.33 -13.48
CA SER A 180 -14.85 16.31 -13.90
C SER A 180 -14.42 14.87 -13.66
N GLN A 181 -13.12 14.62 -13.46
CA GLN A 181 -12.51 13.30 -13.31
C GLN A 181 -11.80 13.13 -11.96
N THR A 182 -11.47 14.21 -11.26
CA THR A 182 -10.65 14.20 -10.05
C THR A 182 -11.41 14.68 -8.83
N TYR A 183 -11.41 13.84 -7.80
CA TYR A 183 -12.11 14.03 -6.55
C TYR A 183 -11.07 14.12 -5.43
N LEU A 184 -11.12 15.16 -4.63
CA LEU A 184 -10.31 15.27 -3.42
C LEU A 184 -11.09 14.66 -2.26
N ILE A 185 -10.64 13.51 -1.78
CA ILE A 185 -11.26 12.76 -0.69
C ILE A 185 -10.45 13.00 0.58
N THR A 186 -11.11 13.48 1.63
CA THR A 186 -10.52 13.55 2.98
C THR A 186 -11.10 12.43 3.84
N ASP A 187 -10.21 11.66 4.47
CA ASP A 187 -10.56 10.54 5.35
C ASP A 187 -9.82 10.70 6.67
N SER A 188 -10.53 10.78 7.78
CA SER A 188 -9.92 10.89 9.11
C SER A 188 -9.21 9.61 9.52
N LEU A 189 -9.72 8.45 9.10
CA LEU A 189 -9.25 7.13 9.54
C LEU A 189 -8.14 6.53 8.67
N ASN A 190 -7.80 7.21 7.57
CA ASN A 190 -6.79 6.80 6.59
C ASN A 190 -6.98 5.41 5.97
N LEU A 191 -8.15 4.79 6.11
CA LEU A 191 -8.47 3.46 5.57
C LEU A 191 -8.95 3.54 4.11
N ILE A 192 -9.76 4.55 3.80
CA ILE A 192 -10.44 4.72 2.51
C ILE A 192 -9.47 4.69 1.32
N PRO A 193 -8.28 5.34 1.36
CA PRO A 193 -7.33 5.29 0.25
C PRO A 193 -6.91 3.88 -0.15
N TRP A 194 -6.93 2.94 0.80
CA TRP A 194 -6.52 1.55 0.60
C TRP A 194 -7.62 0.66 0.04
N ILE A 195 -8.87 0.98 0.38
CA ILE A 195 -10.03 0.12 0.09
C ILE A 195 -10.88 0.63 -1.06
N LEU A 196 -10.69 1.87 -1.52
CA LEU A 196 -11.42 2.38 -2.68
C LEU A 196 -11.17 1.49 -3.90
N PRO A 197 -12.22 1.24 -4.72
CA PRO A 197 -12.11 0.37 -5.87
C PRO A 197 -11.14 0.92 -6.93
N ASN A 198 -10.73 0.05 -7.86
CA ASN A 198 -10.23 0.52 -9.14
C ASN A 198 -11.33 1.35 -9.86
N SER A 199 -11.00 2.58 -10.29
CA SER A 199 -11.92 3.51 -10.94
C SER A 199 -12.43 3.03 -12.31
N GLU A 200 -11.79 2.04 -12.90
CA GLU A 200 -12.17 1.40 -14.17
C GLU A 200 -13.22 0.30 -13.99
N ILE A 201 -13.71 0.06 -12.77
CA ILE A 201 -14.76 -0.95 -12.53
C ILE A 201 -16.15 -0.35 -12.78
N PHE A 202 -16.86 -0.91 -13.77
CA PHE A 202 -18.18 -0.44 -14.22
C PHE A 202 -19.37 -1.28 -13.74
N LYS A 203 -19.16 -2.23 -12.83
CA LYS A 203 -20.24 -3.10 -12.29
C LYS A 203 -20.30 -3.01 -10.77
N ALA A 204 -21.49 -2.81 -10.21
CA ALA A 204 -21.71 -2.74 -8.76
C ALA A 204 -21.20 -3.98 -8.00
N SER A 205 -21.42 -5.18 -8.55
CA SER A 205 -20.94 -6.43 -7.94
C SER A 205 -19.42 -6.54 -7.93
N ALA A 206 -18.76 -6.06 -8.98
CA ALA A 206 -17.31 -6.02 -9.09
C ALA A 206 -16.69 -4.96 -8.16
N ILE A 207 -17.33 -3.79 -8.02
CA ILE A 207 -16.97 -2.77 -7.03
C ILE A 207 -17.00 -3.39 -5.63
N ARG A 208 -18.08 -4.11 -5.31
CA ARG A 208 -18.20 -4.78 -4.01
C ARG A 208 -17.08 -5.78 -3.75
N LYS A 209 -16.81 -6.64 -4.74
CA LYS A 209 -15.77 -7.65 -4.66
C LYS A 209 -14.37 -7.02 -4.50
N ASP A 210 -14.09 -5.93 -5.22
CA ASP A 210 -12.78 -5.27 -5.18
C ASP A 210 -12.51 -4.61 -3.83
N MET A 211 -13.47 -3.86 -3.27
CA MET A 211 -13.28 -3.26 -1.95
C MET A 211 -13.10 -4.30 -0.85
N LEU A 212 -13.87 -5.39 -0.86
CA LEU A 212 -13.72 -6.48 0.13
C LEU A 212 -12.37 -7.19 -0.02
N LYS A 213 -11.91 -7.40 -1.26
CA LYS A 213 -10.59 -7.96 -1.54
C LYS A 213 -9.47 -7.05 -1.02
N ARG A 214 -9.61 -5.74 -1.21
CA ARG A 214 -8.67 -4.73 -0.70
C ARG A 214 -8.68 -4.69 0.81
N LEU A 215 -9.86 -4.65 1.44
CA LEU A 215 -10.01 -4.68 2.90
C LEU A 215 -9.30 -5.89 3.51
N ASN A 216 -9.55 -7.10 2.99
CA ASN A 216 -8.87 -8.31 3.49
C ASN A 216 -7.35 -8.25 3.30
N SER A 217 -6.86 -7.61 2.23
CA SER A 217 -5.40 -7.44 1.99
C SER A 217 -4.78 -6.47 2.98
N VAL A 218 -5.47 -5.38 3.29
CA VAL A 218 -5.08 -4.42 4.32
C VAL A 218 -5.08 -5.12 5.68
N GLU A 219 -6.10 -5.92 5.98
CA GLU A 219 -6.20 -6.61 7.26
C GLU A 219 -5.11 -7.65 7.50
N LYS A 220 -4.73 -8.38 6.45
CA LYS A 220 -3.60 -9.33 6.52
C LYS A 220 -2.30 -8.62 6.93
N SER A 221 -2.16 -7.34 6.57
CA SER A 221 -0.92 -6.58 6.74
C SER A 221 -0.92 -5.73 8.01
N PHE A 222 -2.09 -5.24 8.43
CA PHE A 222 -2.24 -4.23 9.50
C PHE A 222 -3.21 -4.63 10.61
N GLY A 223 -3.57 -5.92 10.70
CA GLY A 223 -4.53 -6.42 11.70
C GLY A 223 -5.98 -6.14 11.31
N LYS A 224 -6.94 -6.37 12.20
CA LYS A 224 -8.36 -6.18 11.88
C LYS A 224 -8.66 -4.71 11.56
N GLN A 225 -9.30 -4.49 10.41
CA GLN A 225 -9.55 -3.18 9.81
C GLN A 225 -10.98 -3.21 9.31
N ASP A 226 -11.85 -2.49 9.99
CA ASP A 226 -13.20 -2.22 9.55
C ASP A 226 -13.63 -0.97 10.33
N PHE A 227 -14.60 -0.23 9.82
CA PHE A 227 -15.20 0.78 10.69
C PHE A 227 -16.04 0.09 11.77
N ASP A 228 -16.39 0.84 12.82
CA ASP A 228 -17.18 0.36 13.95
C ASP A 228 -18.32 -0.57 13.52
N ASP A 229 -18.49 -1.66 14.29
CA ASP A 229 -19.47 -2.72 14.05
C ASP A 229 -19.33 -3.51 12.73
N GLY A 230 -18.22 -3.38 12.00
CA GLY A 230 -18.03 -4.10 10.74
C GLY A 230 -18.78 -3.45 9.57
N PHE A 231 -18.83 -2.12 9.55
CA PHE A 231 -19.59 -1.32 8.60
C PHE A 231 -19.34 -1.68 7.13
N ILE A 232 -18.08 -1.88 6.72
CA ILE A 232 -17.79 -2.19 5.31
C ILE A 232 -18.39 -3.55 4.96
N ARG A 233 -18.37 -4.51 5.88
CA ARG A 233 -18.90 -5.85 5.59
C ARG A 233 -20.42 -5.89 5.65
N LYS A 234 -21.03 -5.23 6.65
CA LYS A 234 -22.48 -5.24 6.88
C LYS A 234 -23.20 -4.25 5.98
N SER A 235 -22.82 -2.98 6.03
CA SER A 235 -23.54 -1.88 5.37
C SER A 235 -23.32 -1.85 3.86
N PHE A 236 -22.22 -2.42 3.37
CA PHE A 236 -21.96 -2.45 1.94
C PHE A 236 -22.80 -3.50 1.18
N LEU A 237 -23.30 -4.52 1.87
CA LEU A 237 -24.34 -5.38 1.32
C LEU A 237 -25.63 -4.58 1.08
N LEU A 238 -26.01 -3.74 2.05
CA LEU A 238 -27.18 -2.85 1.92
C LEU A 238 -26.99 -1.87 0.76
N TRP A 239 -25.81 -1.24 0.66
CA TRP A 239 -25.45 -0.40 -0.48
C TRP A 239 -25.64 -1.13 -1.82
N TYR A 240 -25.16 -2.37 -1.92
CA TYR A 240 -25.30 -3.16 -3.15
C TYR A 240 -26.77 -3.43 -3.50
N ILE A 241 -27.60 -3.75 -2.51
CA ILE A 241 -29.05 -3.94 -2.69
C ILE A 241 -29.71 -2.65 -3.15
N ASP A 242 -29.38 -1.51 -2.54
CA ASP A 242 -29.92 -0.20 -2.90
C ASP A 242 -29.54 0.19 -4.33
N VAL A 243 -28.31 -0.07 -4.73
CA VAL A 243 -27.85 0.13 -6.11
C VAL A 243 -28.67 -0.71 -7.10
N LEU A 244 -28.91 -1.98 -6.80
CA LEU A 244 -29.74 -2.85 -7.66
C LEU A 244 -31.18 -2.34 -7.76
N ARG A 245 -31.77 -1.92 -6.63
CA ARG A 245 -33.13 -1.35 -6.59
C ARG A 245 -33.26 -0.09 -7.44
N VAL A 246 -32.32 0.85 -7.32
CA VAL A 246 -32.33 2.10 -8.11
C VAL A 246 -32.23 1.80 -9.60
N ASN A 247 -31.34 0.89 -10.00
CA ASN A 247 -31.20 0.53 -11.41
C ASN A 247 -32.43 -0.19 -11.97
N PHE A 248 -33.07 -1.06 -11.17
CA PHE A 248 -34.32 -1.69 -11.55
C PHE A 248 -35.44 -0.67 -11.78
N ILE A 249 -35.57 0.34 -10.90
CA ILE A 249 -36.56 1.43 -11.07
C ILE A 249 -36.26 2.25 -12.33
N ILE A 250 -35.00 2.60 -12.59
CA ILE A 250 -34.61 3.32 -13.81
C ILE A 250 -34.95 2.52 -15.06
N TYR A 251 -34.70 1.21 -15.03
CA TYR A 251 -35.06 0.31 -16.13
C TYR A 251 -36.57 0.30 -16.37
N LEU A 252 -37.37 0.14 -15.31
CA LEU A 252 -38.84 0.16 -15.40
C LEU A 252 -39.39 1.49 -15.92
N LYS A 253 -38.77 2.63 -15.60
CA LYS A 253 -39.19 3.95 -16.10
C LYS A 253 -38.83 4.22 -17.56
N LYS A 254 -37.97 3.39 -18.16
CA LYS A 254 -37.56 3.50 -19.57
C LYS A 254 -38.37 2.59 -20.50
N LEU A 255 -39.11 1.63 -19.94
CA LEU A 255 -40.15 0.85 -20.62
C LEU A 255 -41.46 1.65 -20.68
#